data_AF-A0A354J675-F1
#
_entry.id   AF-A0A354J675-F1
#
_cell.length_a   1.000
_cell.length_b   1.000
_cell.length_c   1.000
_cell.angle_alpha   90.00
_cell.angle_beta   90.00
_cell.angle_gamma   90.00
#
_symmetry.space_group_name_H-M   'P 1'
#
loop_
_entity.id
_entity.type
_entity.pdbx_description
1 polymer ?
#
loop_
_entity_poly.entity_id
_entity_poly.type
_entity_poly.pdbx_seq_one_letter_code
_entity_poly.pdbx_strand_id
1 'polypeptide(L)'
;MSGKFYRYFYIIFICFLAMTGCAKKQDVALQSQDGEEPKSQLSETAESQDSTEEDLAFLTSDECNGRKPGTPGNEKAAAYIAERFEEIGLQPFLKDYRHSYTKETESLDEDTISLKILDGDRVLDTFEFGKDFIEIFLEDTALTLPFYLEPKDKECAVLVDDAAIAQEYWNNPYVKLLLVKGNDSRRGGFFYKEGIPPQLRVYPETYDRLIEHVGKEIVLSCDIEAEEKTQDNIVGIIQGEDHSNALIISAHYDHVGSAGDRIWRGALDNASGVCLLLETAKVIQDYYEGSQPAYDIIFCAFNSEENKMIGSKCFAELMQEKYQKFFNINLDCIGNKDYTSLFVYSNESDASHLLSNDLIDHLLSTGIVPIMKSQGIYNSDQESFENGIALTTINNTQSSNIHTLEDVPDNIDTDYLGTLAEALGNYITKEMNAEEFFAHIPLENKNKETEMRSYGRQSFSKEEFEETFDCKLDFANEALSNILIWDYRPVIKVNDSPDEMKVKTLQDIRHLVIELDYDKNWEGPEVRLDCITYKKDDPYEMEIMQAELAGGGYREGDLPDPITIEDASYYISEGNENMISSFHENDEYFLWISARIIDLFKMEEEPTHEKVVERYQERLPVDYIEGVTELLLRHED
;
A
#
# COMPACT_ATOMS: atom_id res chain seq x y z
N MET A 1 -63.03 -11.88 15.61
CA MET A 1 -61.84 -12.73 15.71
C MET A 1 -60.68 -11.88 15.18
N SER A 2 -60.20 -10.95 16.02
CA SER A 2 -58.95 -11.01 16.82
C SER A 2 -57.71 -10.76 15.95
N GLY A 3 -57.02 -9.62 15.93
CA GLY A 3 -57.10 -8.39 16.72
C GLY A 3 -55.98 -8.27 17.78
N LYS A 4 -55.29 -7.11 17.75
CA LYS A 4 -54.36 -6.47 18.73
C LYS A 4 -52.87 -6.57 18.34
N PHE A 5 -52.10 -5.51 18.07
CA PHE A 5 -52.04 -4.09 18.48
C PHE A 5 -51.68 -3.82 19.96
N TYR A 6 -50.59 -3.07 20.14
CA TYR A 6 -50.11 -2.25 21.27
C TYR A 6 -49.55 -2.94 22.56
N ARG A 7 -48.33 -2.55 22.99
CA ARG A 7 -48.11 -1.56 24.08
C ARG A 7 -46.64 -1.36 24.50
N TYR A 8 -46.16 -0.12 24.34
CA TYR A 8 -45.40 0.60 25.37
C TYR A 8 -46.23 0.71 26.66
N PHE A 9 -45.63 0.53 27.84
CA PHE A 9 -46.07 1.23 29.07
C PHE A 9 -44.98 1.27 30.15
N TYR A 10 -44.73 2.50 30.60
CA TYR A 10 -44.09 2.92 31.86
C TYR A 10 -44.95 2.55 33.10
N ILE A 11 -44.35 2.70 34.30
CA ILE A 11 -44.91 2.99 35.66
C ILE A 11 -44.29 2.03 36.71
N ILE A 12 -43.83 2.39 37.91
CA ILE A 12 -43.30 3.57 38.61
C ILE A 12 -43.18 3.16 40.11
N PHE A 13 -42.12 3.61 40.78
CA PHE A 13 -41.93 3.86 42.24
C PHE A 13 -42.00 2.72 43.29
N ILE A 14 -41.06 2.72 44.25
CA ILE A 14 -41.18 3.48 45.53
C ILE A 14 -39.80 3.68 46.20
N CYS A 15 -39.68 4.86 46.82
CA CYS A 15 -38.56 5.47 47.54
C CYS A 15 -38.17 4.83 48.89
N PHE A 16 -37.01 5.24 49.42
CA PHE A 16 -36.70 5.79 50.78
C PHE A 16 -35.15 5.82 50.90
N LEU A 17 -34.41 6.78 51.48
CA LEU A 17 -34.64 8.13 52.01
C LEU A 17 -33.25 8.77 52.21
N ALA A 18 -33.18 10.11 52.20
CA ALA A 18 -31.98 10.92 52.30
C ALA A 18 -31.24 10.86 53.65
N MET A 19 -29.93 11.11 53.65
CA MET A 19 -29.26 11.89 54.69
C MET A 19 -28.26 12.87 54.07
N THR A 20 -28.52 14.14 54.32
CA THR A 20 -27.72 15.34 54.04
C THR A 20 -26.59 15.51 55.06
N GLY A 21 -25.42 15.96 54.61
CA GLY A 21 -24.36 16.51 55.45
C GLY A 21 -23.64 17.66 54.74
N CYS A 22 -23.71 18.87 55.31
CA CYS A 22 -23.22 20.14 54.78
C CYS A 22 -21.94 20.62 55.50
N ALA A 23 -21.29 21.64 54.90
CA ALA A 23 -20.29 22.60 55.43
C ALA A 23 -18.82 22.25 55.14
N LYS A 24 -17.92 23.19 54.77
CA LYS A 24 -17.97 24.67 54.64
C LYS A 24 -16.73 25.12 53.85
N LYS A 25 -16.86 26.16 53.02
CA LYS A 25 -15.78 26.98 52.47
C LYS A 25 -15.31 27.99 53.52
N GLN A 26 -14.00 28.20 53.66
CA GLN A 26 -13.45 29.38 54.35
C GLN A 26 -12.09 29.77 53.75
N ASP A 27 -12.05 30.95 53.14
CA ASP A 27 -10.83 31.64 52.71
C ASP A 27 -10.05 32.14 53.93
N VAL A 28 -8.73 31.95 53.93
CA VAL A 28 -7.79 32.73 54.75
C VAL A 28 -6.55 33.06 53.92
N ALA A 29 -6.24 34.35 53.87
CA ALA A 29 -5.13 34.98 53.17
C ALA A 29 -3.76 34.48 53.64
N LEU A 30 -2.81 34.38 52.70
CA LEU A 30 -1.38 34.26 53.00
C LEU A 30 -0.65 35.53 52.56
N GLN A 31 0.02 36.15 53.53
CA GLN A 31 0.96 37.24 53.37
C GLN A 31 2.28 36.72 52.78
N SER A 32 2.89 37.58 51.96
CA SER A 32 4.22 37.45 51.35
C SER A 32 5.35 37.31 52.37
N GLN A 33 6.30 36.39 52.11
CA GLN A 33 7.75 36.65 52.24
C GLN A 33 8.60 35.56 51.56
N ASP A 34 9.34 36.00 50.54
CA ASP A 34 10.65 35.59 50.01
C ASP A 34 11.12 34.14 50.17
N GLY A 35 11.15 33.44 49.03
CA GLY A 35 11.99 32.28 48.74
C GLY A 35 12.01 32.07 47.23
N GLU A 36 13.17 32.24 46.58
CA GLU A 36 13.36 32.00 45.15
C GLU A 36 12.98 30.55 44.78
N GLU A 37 11.99 30.39 43.90
CA GLU A 37 11.75 29.14 43.17
C GLU A 37 12.48 29.17 41.82
N PRO A 38 13.06 28.05 41.37
CA PRO A 38 13.86 27.99 40.15
C PRO A 38 12.96 28.16 38.93
N LYS A 39 13.34 29.07 38.02
CA LYS A 39 12.74 29.19 36.69
C LYS A 39 12.93 27.87 35.94
N SER A 40 11.84 27.14 35.69
CA SER A 40 11.83 26.03 34.74
C SER A 40 11.81 26.58 33.32
N GLN A 41 12.59 25.92 32.45
CA GLN A 41 12.72 26.16 31.02
C GLN A 41 11.35 26.02 30.34
N LEU A 42 10.84 27.10 29.76
CA LEU A 42 9.59 27.17 28.99
C LEU A 42 9.75 28.12 27.79
N SER A 43 10.98 28.38 27.34
CA SER A 43 11.25 29.35 26.27
C SER A 43 11.56 28.74 24.91
N GLU A 44 11.89 27.44 24.82
CA GLU A 44 12.18 26.77 23.54
C GLU A 44 10.91 26.19 22.87
N THR A 45 9.90 25.80 23.64
CA THR A 45 8.65 25.20 23.12
C THR A 45 7.76 26.17 22.33
N ALA A 46 7.97 27.48 22.47
CA ALA A 46 7.16 28.49 21.77
C ALA A 46 7.70 28.78 20.36
N GLU A 47 9.02 28.69 20.14
CA GLU A 47 9.62 28.89 18.81
C GLU A 47 9.44 27.66 17.90
N SER A 48 9.38 26.45 18.47
CA SER A 48 9.06 25.22 17.71
C SER A 48 7.59 25.12 17.29
N GLN A 49 6.69 25.63 18.11
CA GLN A 49 5.25 25.67 17.82
C GLN A 49 4.96 26.60 16.64
N ASP A 50 5.55 27.80 16.64
CA ASP A 50 5.37 28.77 15.55
C ASP A 50 5.91 28.23 14.21
N SER A 51 7.04 27.50 14.19
CA SER A 51 7.57 26.95 12.94
C SER A 51 6.72 25.82 12.36
N THR A 52 6.15 24.95 13.20
CA THR A 52 5.29 23.84 12.74
C THR A 52 4.01 24.35 12.09
N GLU A 53 3.40 25.41 12.65
CA GLU A 53 2.22 26.05 12.07
C GLU A 53 2.52 26.74 10.74
N GLU A 54 3.68 27.40 10.62
CA GLU A 54 4.14 28.01 9.37
C GLU A 54 4.39 26.97 8.28
N ASP A 55 5.08 25.88 8.62
CA ASP A 55 5.35 24.75 7.72
C ASP A 55 4.04 24.14 7.18
N LEU A 56 3.09 23.87 8.07
CA LEU A 56 1.78 23.34 7.68
C LEU A 56 1.00 24.32 6.81
N ALA A 57 0.99 25.61 7.17
CA ALA A 57 0.28 26.65 6.44
C ALA A 57 0.83 26.81 5.01
N PHE A 58 2.16 26.76 4.84
CA PHE A 58 2.77 26.84 3.51
C PHE A 58 2.47 25.60 2.68
N LEU A 59 2.71 24.40 3.21
CA LEU A 59 2.53 23.15 2.48
C LEU A 59 1.08 22.97 2.03
N THR A 60 0.12 23.42 2.83
CA THR A 60 -1.33 23.35 2.52
C THR A 60 -1.88 24.57 1.77
N SER A 61 -1.03 25.52 1.39
CA SER A 61 -1.44 26.77 0.74
C SER A 61 -1.96 26.60 -0.68
N ASP A 62 -2.67 27.63 -1.18
CA ASP A 62 -3.08 27.72 -2.59
C ASP A 62 -1.88 27.72 -3.55
N GLU A 63 -0.71 28.17 -3.07
CA GLU A 63 0.52 28.16 -3.86
C GLU A 63 1.05 26.75 -4.13
N CYS A 64 0.91 25.86 -3.15
CA CYS A 64 1.28 24.46 -3.25
C CYS A 64 0.23 23.65 -4.03
N ASN A 65 -0.99 24.18 -4.19
CA ASN A 65 -2.05 23.67 -5.07
C ASN A 65 -2.26 22.14 -5.00
N GLY A 66 -2.26 21.60 -3.78
CA GLY A 66 -2.42 20.17 -3.52
C GLY A 66 -1.26 19.27 -3.95
N ARG A 67 -0.10 19.85 -4.25
CA ARG A 67 1.22 19.19 -4.35
C ARG A 67 1.27 17.95 -5.26
N LYS A 68 0.43 17.89 -6.31
CA LYS A 68 0.44 16.76 -7.26
C LYS A 68 1.80 16.62 -7.94
N PRO A 69 2.41 15.42 -7.99
CA PRO A 69 3.71 15.23 -8.59
C PRO A 69 3.82 15.81 -10.00
N GLY A 70 4.93 16.51 -10.28
CA GLY A 70 5.17 17.14 -11.58
C GLY A 70 4.43 18.45 -11.84
N THR A 71 3.67 18.97 -10.87
CA THR A 71 3.04 20.30 -10.96
C THR A 71 3.91 21.41 -10.37
N PRO A 72 3.68 22.69 -10.73
CA PRO A 72 4.39 23.82 -10.12
C PRO A 72 4.23 23.90 -8.59
N GLY A 73 3.08 23.48 -8.05
CA GLY A 73 2.83 23.47 -6.61
C GLY A 73 3.65 22.42 -5.87
N ASN A 74 3.87 21.26 -6.48
CA ASN A 74 4.77 20.22 -5.97
C ASN A 74 6.24 20.70 -5.97
N GLU A 75 6.69 21.36 -7.04
CA GLU A 75 8.04 21.94 -7.09
C GLU A 75 8.25 23.05 -6.05
N LYS A 76 7.22 23.86 -5.75
CA LYS A 76 7.28 24.83 -4.65
C LYS A 76 7.41 24.17 -3.29
N ALA A 77 6.67 23.09 -3.03
CA ALA A 77 6.81 22.32 -1.80
C ALA A 77 8.22 21.71 -1.68
N ALA A 78 8.75 21.15 -2.76
CA ALA A 78 10.10 20.61 -2.82
C ALA A 78 11.18 21.66 -2.49
N ALA A 79 11.08 22.85 -3.10
CA ALA A 79 12.00 23.95 -2.86
C ALA A 79 11.91 24.46 -1.41
N TYR A 80 10.69 24.58 -0.87
CA TYR A 80 10.47 24.96 0.52
C TYR A 80 11.11 23.99 1.50
N ILE A 81 10.89 22.68 1.32
CA ILE A 81 11.48 21.66 2.20
C ILE A 81 13.01 21.70 2.14
N ALA A 82 13.60 21.92 0.96
CA ALA A 82 15.06 22.06 0.82
C ALA A 82 15.59 23.30 1.55
N GLU A 83 14.87 24.42 1.49
CA GLU A 83 15.18 25.64 2.25
C GLU A 83 15.08 25.38 3.75
N ARG A 84 14.02 24.72 4.22
CA ARG A 84 13.84 24.35 5.63
C ARG A 84 14.95 23.42 6.13
N PHE A 85 15.38 22.44 5.34
CA PHE A 85 16.55 21.61 5.66
C PHE A 85 17.85 22.43 5.79
N GLU A 86 18.06 23.42 4.91
CA GLU A 86 19.20 24.32 5.00
C GLU A 86 19.14 25.21 6.25
N GLU A 87 17.96 25.75 6.59
CA GLU A 87 17.73 26.57 7.77
C GLU A 87 17.94 25.80 9.09
N ILE A 88 17.54 24.53 9.13
CA ILE A 88 17.81 23.61 10.24
C ILE A 88 19.33 23.35 10.36
N GLY A 89 20.09 23.48 9.27
CA GLY A 89 21.53 23.26 9.25
C GLY A 89 21.94 21.85 8.82
N LEU A 90 21.01 21.08 8.26
CA LEU A 90 21.33 19.80 7.63
C LEU A 90 22.29 20.01 6.45
N GLN A 91 23.04 18.97 6.09
CA GLN A 91 23.83 18.98 4.86
C GLN A 91 23.03 18.31 3.73
N PRO A 92 23.23 18.69 2.46
CA PRO A 92 22.68 17.93 1.35
C PRO A 92 23.26 16.50 1.33
N PHE A 93 22.40 15.50 1.13
CA PHE A 93 22.84 14.10 1.06
C PHE A 93 23.67 13.78 -0.20
N LEU A 94 23.35 14.44 -1.31
CA LEU A 94 24.05 14.31 -2.58
C LEU A 94 24.83 15.59 -2.90
N LYS A 95 24.90 15.97 -4.19
CA LYS A 95 25.49 17.24 -4.61
C LYS A 95 24.70 18.46 -4.11
N ASP A 96 23.41 18.26 -3.91
CA ASP A 96 22.39 19.18 -3.42
C ASP A 96 21.34 18.34 -2.66
N TYR A 97 20.28 18.99 -2.17
CA TYR A 97 19.18 18.29 -1.49
C TYR A 97 18.34 17.42 -2.43
N ARG A 98 18.55 17.44 -3.75
CA ARG A 98 17.67 16.75 -4.69
C ARG A 98 18.20 15.37 -5.04
N HIS A 99 17.38 14.37 -4.75
CA HIS A 99 17.52 13.04 -5.31
C HIS A 99 16.54 12.88 -6.46
N SER A 100 17.05 13.09 -7.68
CA SER A 100 16.26 13.07 -8.91
C SER A 100 16.06 11.66 -9.45
N TYR A 101 14.84 11.37 -9.89
CA TYR A 101 14.47 10.17 -10.64
C TYR A 101 13.52 10.55 -11.78
N THR A 102 13.43 9.70 -12.80
CA THR A 102 12.55 9.93 -13.96
C THR A 102 11.40 8.94 -13.93
N LYS A 103 10.20 9.44 -14.21
CA LYS A 103 9.00 8.63 -14.37
C LYS A 103 8.11 9.23 -15.45
N GLU A 104 7.30 8.38 -16.06
CA GLU A 104 6.15 8.84 -16.80
C GLU A 104 5.19 9.57 -15.84
N THR A 105 4.77 10.77 -16.24
CA THR A 105 3.90 11.64 -15.46
C THR A 105 2.73 12.05 -16.33
N GLU A 106 1.52 11.71 -15.89
CA GLU A 106 0.27 12.06 -16.54
C GLU A 106 -0.18 13.47 -16.08
N SER A 107 -0.55 14.31 -17.04
CA SER A 107 -1.17 15.60 -16.80
C SER A 107 -2.40 15.80 -17.67
N LEU A 108 -3.51 16.18 -17.02
CA LEU A 108 -4.74 16.59 -17.68
C LEU A 108 -4.65 18.09 -17.99
N ASP A 109 -4.83 18.47 -19.26
CA ASP A 109 -5.04 19.87 -19.62
C ASP A 109 -6.49 20.26 -19.31
N GLU A 110 -6.70 21.01 -18.23
CA GLU A 110 -8.01 21.47 -17.78
C GLU A 110 -8.74 22.36 -18.82
N ASP A 111 -8.03 22.97 -19.78
CA ASP A 111 -8.66 23.74 -20.85
C ASP A 111 -9.24 22.85 -21.97
N THR A 112 -8.79 21.59 -22.06
CA THR A 112 -9.24 20.63 -23.08
C THR A 112 -10.43 19.79 -22.62
N ILE A 113 -10.57 19.59 -21.30
CA ILE A 113 -11.63 18.76 -20.76
C ILE A 113 -13.00 19.43 -20.92
N SER A 114 -13.93 18.73 -21.56
CA SER A 114 -15.29 19.22 -21.76
C SER A 114 -16.32 18.10 -21.69
N LEU A 115 -17.43 18.38 -21.01
CA LEU A 115 -18.58 17.48 -20.91
C LEU A 115 -19.85 18.22 -21.31
N LYS A 116 -20.57 17.71 -22.31
CA LYS A 116 -21.76 18.36 -22.89
C LYS A 116 -22.85 17.36 -23.24
N ILE A 117 -24.09 17.83 -23.30
CA ILE A 117 -25.23 17.04 -23.78
C ILE A 117 -25.69 17.59 -25.12
N LEU A 118 -25.91 16.70 -26.08
CA LEU A 118 -26.38 17.01 -27.43
C LEU A 118 -27.73 16.37 -27.76
N ASP A 119 -28.52 17.05 -28.59
CA ASP A 119 -29.69 16.51 -29.30
C ASP A 119 -29.53 16.80 -30.80
N GLY A 120 -28.87 15.87 -31.50
CA GLY A 120 -28.29 16.18 -32.81
C GLY A 120 -27.25 17.29 -32.68
N ASP A 121 -27.30 18.32 -33.52
CA ASP A 121 -26.34 19.42 -33.49
C ASP A 121 -26.59 20.45 -32.37
N ARG A 122 -27.66 20.30 -31.58
CA ARG A 122 -28.02 21.27 -30.53
C ARG A 122 -27.40 20.89 -29.20
N VAL A 123 -26.57 21.79 -28.65
CA VAL A 123 -26.13 21.72 -27.24
C VAL A 123 -27.32 21.97 -26.33
N LEU A 124 -27.66 20.97 -25.50
CA LEU A 124 -28.69 21.07 -24.48
C LEU A 124 -28.12 21.59 -23.16
N ASP A 125 -26.93 21.11 -22.79
CA ASP A 125 -26.28 21.47 -21.55
C ASP A 125 -24.76 21.38 -21.64
N THR A 126 -24.05 22.05 -20.75
CA THR A 126 -22.58 22.04 -20.62
C THR A 126 -22.19 22.02 -19.15
N PHE A 127 -21.15 21.25 -18.85
CA PHE A 127 -20.65 21.05 -17.50
C PHE A 127 -19.20 21.51 -17.39
N GLU A 128 -18.87 22.11 -16.26
CA GLU A 128 -17.58 22.70 -15.93
C GLU A 128 -16.78 21.71 -15.06
N PHE A 129 -15.55 21.39 -15.49
CA PHE A 129 -14.64 20.53 -14.73
C PHE A 129 -14.29 21.17 -13.38
N GLY A 130 -14.10 20.35 -12.34
CA GLY A 130 -13.90 20.81 -10.96
C GLY A 130 -15.18 21.27 -10.27
N LYS A 131 -16.17 21.80 -11.00
CA LYS A 131 -17.41 22.33 -10.41
C LYS A 131 -18.61 21.42 -10.54
N ASP A 132 -18.86 20.90 -11.75
CA ASP A 132 -19.97 20.00 -12.05
C ASP A 132 -19.53 18.52 -12.00
N PHE A 133 -18.27 18.23 -12.34
CA PHE A 133 -17.70 16.89 -12.35
C PHE A 133 -16.17 16.92 -12.16
N ILE A 134 -15.61 15.78 -11.73
CA ILE A 134 -14.16 15.51 -11.71
C ILE A 134 -13.91 14.10 -12.27
N GLU A 135 -12.66 13.80 -12.58
CA GLU A 135 -12.22 12.45 -12.93
C GLU A 135 -12.26 11.50 -11.73
N ILE A 136 -12.56 10.23 -12.01
CA ILE A 136 -12.23 9.10 -11.14
C ILE A 136 -11.13 8.29 -11.82
N PHE A 137 -11.38 7.92 -13.08
CA PHE A 137 -10.39 7.38 -14.00
C PHE A 137 -10.59 8.04 -15.36
N LEU A 138 -9.52 8.40 -16.04
CA LEU A 138 -9.57 9.08 -17.33
C LEU A 138 -8.36 8.68 -18.17
N GLU A 139 -8.54 8.68 -19.48
CA GLU A 139 -7.50 8.50 -20.49
C GLU A 139 -7.71 9.56 -21.58
N ASP A 140 -6.74 9.76 -22.48
CA ASP A 140 -6.93 10.60 -23.67
C ASP A 140 -8.17 10.10 -24.44
N THR A 141 -9.21 10.93 -24.51
CA THR A 141 -10.56 10.49 -24.86
C THR A 141 -11.31 11.56 -25.63
N ALA A 142 -11.89 11.17 -26.77
CA ALA A 142 -12.90 11.94 -27.50
C ALA A 142 -14.11 11.05 -27.83
N LEU A 143 -15.16 11.15 -27.02
CA LEU A 143 -16.35 10.31 -27.09
C LEU A 143 -17.61 11.12 -27.39
N THR A 144 -18.50 10.54 -28.19
CA THR A 144 -19.90 10.99 -28.34
C THR A 144 -20.78 9.76 -28.26
N LEU A 145 -21.49 9.60 -27.15
CA LEU A 145 -22.20 8.36 -26.82
C LEU A 145 -23.64 8.65 -26.42
N PRO A 146 -24.63 7.84 -26.83
CA PRO A 146 -25.92 7.86 -26.16
C PRO A 146 -25.71 7.41 -24.71
N PHE A 147 -26.39 8.05 -23.75
CA PHE A 147 -26.26 7.68 -22.34
C PHE A 147 -27.58 7.20 -21.71
N TYR A 148 -27.45 6.23 -20.81
CA TYR A 148 -28.57 5.52 -20.19
C TYR A 148 -28.34 5.30 -18.69
N LEU A 149 -29.38 4.89 -17.97
CA LEU A 149 -29.27 4.48 -16.55
C LEU A 149 -28.76 3.04 -16.38
N GLU A 150 -28.76 2.26 -17.46
CA GLU A 150 -28.33 0.87 -17.49
C GLU A 150 -27.67 0.59 -18.84
N PRO A 151 -26.72 -0.36 -18.91
CA PRO A 151 -26.12 -0.79 -20.17
C PRO A 151 -27.16 -1.17 -21.23
N LYS A 152 -26.75 -1.06 -22.49
CA LYS A 152 -27.53 -1.48 -23.67
C LYS A 152 -26.66 -2.36 -24.58
N ASP A 153 -27.29 -3.04 -25.52
CA ASP A 153 -26.62 -3.88 -26.53
C ASP A 153 -25.93 -3.04 -27.64
N LYS A 154 -25.31 -1.92 -27.26
CA LYS A 154 -24.56 -0.99 -28.11
C LYS A 154 -23.72 -0.06 -27.24
N GLU A 155 -22.66 0.49 -27.83
CA GLU A 155 -21.79 1.46 -27.15
C GLU A 155 -22.59 2.61 -26.54
N CYS A 156 -22.38 2.83 -25.25
CA CYS A 156 -23.08 3.84 -24.48
C CYS A 156 -22.26 4.34 -23.29
N ALA A 157 -22.66 5.50 -22.79
CA ALA A 157 -22.31 5.93 -21.45
C ALA A 157 -23.39 5.47 -20.46
N VAL A 158 -23.00 5.17 -19.22
CA VAL A 158 -23.95 4.77 -18.18
C VAL A 158 -23.86 5.73 -16.99
N LEU A 159 -25.02 6.26 -16.61
CA LEU A 159 -25.20 7.13 -15.46
C LEU A 159 -25.70 6.32 -14.28
N VAL A 160 -24.91 6.25 -13.21
CA VAL A 160 -25.21 5.47 -12.00
C VAL A 160 -25.22 6.36 -10.76
N ASP A 161 -26.06 6.04 -9.78
CA ASP A 161 -26.16 6.77 -8.51
C ASP A 161 -25.25 6.23 -7.40
N ASP A 162 -24.54 5.12 -7.66
CA ASP A 162 -23.72 4.42 -6.69
C ASP A 162 -22.42 3.89 -7.32
N ALA A 163 -21.30 4.03 -6.60
CA ALA A 163 -19.98 3.62 -7.08
C ALA A 163 -19.81 2.09 -7.15
N ALA A 164 -20.49 1.32 -6.29
CA ALA A 164 -20.47 -0.14 -6.37
C ALA A 164 -21.19 -0.64 -7.63
N ILE A 165 -22.27 0.03 -8.04
CA ILE A 165 -22.95 -0.27 -9.32
C ILE A 165 -22.01 0.03 -10.50
N ALA A 166 -21.24 1.13 -10.43
CA ALA A 166 -20.24 1.44 -11.47
C ALA A 166 -19.23 0.29 -11.66
N GLN A 167 -18.80 -0.34 -10.57
CA GLN A 167 -17.84 -1.46 -10.58
C GLN A 167 -18.39 -2.69 -11.32
N GLU A 168 -19.69 -2.96 -11.22
CA GLU A 168 -20.33 -4.07 -11.94
C GLU A 168 -20.23 -3.92 -13.47
N TYR A 169 -20.00 -2.69 -13.96
CA TYR A 169 -19.95 -2.37 -15.38
C TYR A 169 -18.55 -2.20 -15.96
N TRP A 170 -17.49 -2.33 -15.16
CA TRP A 170 -16.11 -2.18 -15.64
C TRP A 170 -15.76 -3.11 -16.79
N ASN A 171 -16.24 -4.35 -16.74
CA ASN A 171 -15.96 -5.36 -17.77
C ASN A 171 -17.07 -5.45 -18.85
N ASN A 172 -18.02 -4.52 -18.86
CA ASN A 172 -19.10 -4.56 -19.84
C ASN A 172 -18.59 -4.07 -21.21
N PRO A 173 -18.69 -4.88 -22.29
CA PRO A 173 -18.10 -4.55 -23.59
C PRO A 173 -18.72 -3.30 -24.25
N TYR A 174 -19.94 -2.93 -23.86
CA TYR A 174 -20.69 -1.81 -24.42
C TYR A 174 -20.57 -0.52 -23.61
N VAL A 175 -20.10 -0.57 -22.38
CA VAL A 175 -19.96 0.62 -21.54
C VAL A 175 -18.62 1.28 -21.84
N LYS A 176 -18.67 2.48 -22.42
CA LYS A 176 -17.48 3.24 -22.83
C LYS A 176 -17.22 4.49 -21.99
N LEU A 177 -18.15 4.84 -21.10
CA LEU A 177 -18.04 5.93 -20.15
C LEU A 177 -18.98 5.67 -18.97
N LEU A 178 -18.48 5.85 -17.74
CA LEU A 178 -19.30 5.84 -16.52
C LEU A 178 -19.40 7.26 -15.96
N LEU A 179 -20.62 7.65 -15.61
CA LEU A 179 -20.92 8.88 -14.89
C LEU A 179 -21.47 8.46 -13.53
N VAL A 180 -20.69 8.66 -12.48
CA VAL A 180 -20.97 8.14 -11.14
C VAL A 180 -21.39 9.30 -10.25
N LYS A 181 -22.61 9.28 -9.73
CA LYS A 181 -23.02 10.24 -8.71
C LYS A 181 -22.10 10.14 -7.51
N GLY A 182 -21.57 11.26 -7.07
CA GLY A 182 -20.74 11.29 -5.88
C GLY A 182 -20.83 12.62 -5.15
N ASN A 183 -21.05 12.54 -3.85
CA ASN A 183 -20.84 13.64 -2.90
C ASN A 183 -19.48 13.59 -2.23
N ASP A 184 -18.83 12.43 -2.31
CA ASP A 184 -17.51 12.26 -1.75
C ASP A 184 -16.55 13.21 -2.49
N SER A 185 -15.78 13.96 -1.73
CA SER A 185 -14.71 14.78 -2.27
C SER A 185 -13.43 13.96 -2.46
N ARG A 186 -13.41 12.65 -2.18
CA ARG A 186 -12.22 11.80 -2.29
C ARG A 186 -11.64 11.72 -3.71
N ARG A 187 -10.42 12.19 -3.95
CA ARG A 187 -9.75 12.13 -5.26
C ARG A 187 -8.54 11.20 -5.20
N GLY A 188 -8.30 10.41 -6.25
CA GLY A 188 -7.14 9.52 -6.32
C GLY A 188 -5.91 10.18 -6.94
N GLY A 189 -4.74 9.58 -6.73
CA GLY A 189 -3.46 10.06 -7.27
C GLY A 189 -3.22 9.81 -8.77
N PHE A 190 -4.05 9.00 -9.44
CA PHE A 190 -3.84 8.55 -10.83
C PHE A 190 -5.04 8.78 -11.73
N PHE A 191 -4.80 8.97 -13.04
CA PHE A 191 -5.86 9.07 -14.03
C PHE A 191 -6.22 7.69 -14.58
N TYR A 192 -5.26 6.85 -14.95
CA TYR A 192 -5.56 5.63 -15.70
C TYR A 192 -5.65 4.36 -14.86
N LYS A 193 -6.56 3.46 -15.26
CA LYS A 193 -6.59 2.07 -14.81
C LYS A 193 -6.92 1.15 -15.96
N GLU A 194 -5.98 0.27 -16.30
CA GLU A 194 -6.09 -0.64 -17.44
C GLU A 194 -7.33 -1.52 -17.38
N GLY A 195 -8.00 -1.66 -18.53
CA GLY A 195 -9.20 -2.48 -18.69
C GLY A 195 -10.47 -1.89 -18.10
N ILE A 196 -10.45 -0.64 -17.60
CA ILE A 196 -11.60 0.04 -17.03
C ILE A 196 -11.98 1.23 -17.92
N PRO A 197 -13.26 1.39 -18.32
CA PRO A 197 -13.68 2.53 -19.12
C PRO A 197 -13.51 3.85 -18.33
N PRO A 198 -13.33 4.99 -19.01
CA PRO A 198 -13.32 6.31 -18.37
C PRO A 198 -14.50 6.48 -17.40
N GLN A 199 -14.22 7.06 -16.24
CA GLN A 199 -15.20 7.30 -15.18
C GLN A 199 -15.09 8.72 -14.66
N LEU A 200 -16.21 9.43 -14.67
CA LEU A 200 -16.33 10.75 -14.11
C LEU A 200 -17.21 10.69 -12.86
N ARG A 201 -16.78 11.38 -11.80
CA ARG A 201 -17.66 11.70 -10.69
C ARG A 201 -18.48 12.92 -11.05
N VAL A 202 -19.80 12.80 -11.01
CA VAL A 202 -20.73 13.91 -11.21
C VAL A 202 -21.38 14.27 -9.88
N TYR A 203 -21.40 15.56 -9.53
CA TYR A 203 -22.03 16.03 -8.29
C TYR A 203 -23.56 15.93 -8.36
N PRO A 204 -24.30 15.92 -7.24
CA PRO A 204 -25.75 15.68 -7.25
C PRO A 204 -26.55 16.60 -8.14
N GLU A 205 -26.24 17.90 -8.13
CA GLU A 205 -26.93 18.88 -8.97
C GLU A 205 -26.68 18.59 -10.46
N THR A 206 -25.48 18.17 -10.81
CA THR A 206 -25.09 17.71 -12.15
C THR A 206 -25.81 16.41 -12.52
N TYR A 207 -25.87 15.45 -11.60
CA TYR A 207 -26.57 14.19 -11.78
C TYR A 207 -28.06 14.39 -12.06
N ASP A 208 -28.71 15.27 -11.31
CA ASP A 208 -30.12 15.59 -11.48
C ASP A 208 -30.38 16.23 -12.87
N ARG A 209 -29.48 17.11 -13.34
CA ARG A 209 -29.52 17.66 -14.71
C ARG A 209 -29.32 16.57 -15.77
N LEU A 210 -28.39 15.64 -15.56
CA LEU A 210 -28.12 14.53 -16.48
C LEU A 210 -29.33 13.60 -16.61
N ILE A 211 -30.06 13.34 -15.53
CA ILE A 211 -31.28 12.50 -15.56
C ILE A 211 -32.33 13.04 -16.54
N GLU A 212 -32.50 14.36 -16.64
CA GLU A 212 -33.50 14.97 -17.52
C GLU A 212 -33.24 14.71 -19.02
N HIS A 213 -32.04 14.24 -19.34
CA HIS A 213 -31.56 14.07 -20.71
C HIS A 213 -31.20 12.62 -21.07
N VAL A 214 -31.57 11.64 -20.24
CA VAL A 214 -31.35 10.21 -20.54
C VAL A 214 -31.86 9.84 -21.94
N GLY A 215 -31.03 9.12 -22.70
CA GLY A 215 -31.28 8.75 -24.08
C GLY A 215 -30.83 9.77 -25.12
N LYS A 216 -30.31 10.93 -24.70
CA LYS A 216 -29.55 11.88 -25.53
C LYS A 216 -28.09 11.50 -25.63
N GLU A 217 -27.30 12.28 -26.37
CA GLU A 217 -25.87 12.06 -26.54
C GLU A 217 -25.09 12.87 -25.51
N ILE A 218 -24.12 12.23 -24.86
CA ILE A 218 -23.10 12.90 -24.04
C ILE A 218 -21.79 12.94 -24.81
N VAL A 219 -21.13 14.09 -24.75
CA VAL A 219 -19.83 14.34 -25.38
C VAL A 219 -18.81 14.58 -24.28
N LEU A 220 -17.79 13.73 -24.23
CA LEU A 220 -16.60 13.90 -23.40
C LEU A 220 -15.41 14.09 -24.34
N SER A 221 -14.66 15.17 -24.14
CA SER A 221 -13.35 15.36 -24.76
C SER A 221 -12.37 15.70 -23.65
N CYS A 222 -11.19 15.10 -23.63
CA CYS A 222 -10.09 15.47 -22.74
C CYS A 222 -8.78 14.98 -23.34
N ASP A 223 -7.75 15.81 -23.25
CA ASP A 223 -6.40 15.47 -23.67
C ASP A 223 -5.58 15.21 -22.40
N ILE A 224 -5.06 13.98 -22.26
CA ILE A 224 -4.13 13.62 -21.19
C ILE A 224 -2.76 13.42 -21.82
N GLU A 225 -1.81 14.23 -21.40
CA GLU A 225 -0.42 14.10 -21.82
C GLU A 225 0.31 13.20 -20.81
N ALA A 226 0.98 12.18 -21.33
CA ALA A 226 1.93 11.36 -20.58
C ALA A 226 3.33 11.68 -21.10
N GLU A 227 4.19 12.17 -20.20
CA GLU A 227 5.59 12.46 -20.54
C GLU A 227 6.56 12.03 -19.45
N GLU A 228 7.76 11.61 -19.86
CA GLU A 228 8.85 11.37 -18.92
C GLU A 228 9.29 12.70 -18.29
N LYS A 229 9.01 12.85 -17.00
CA LYS A 229 9.44 14.00 -16.20
C LYS A 229 10.42 13.56 -15.13
N THR A 230 11.44 14.39 -14.94
CA THR A 230 12.28 14.32 -13.75
C THR A 230 11.52 14.88 -12.56
N GLN A 231 11.54 14.15 -11.47
CA GLN A 231 11.00 14.55 -10.17
C GLN A 231 12.06 14.31 -9.10
N ASP A 232 11.88 14.93 -7.94
CA ASP A 232 12.89 14.92 -6.88
C ASP A 232 12.30 14.49 -5.54
N ASN A 233 13.00 13.60 -4.84
CA ASN A 233 12.95 13.55 -3.38
C ASN A 233 13.86 14.65 -2.82
N ILE A 234 13.57 15.13 -1.62
CA ILE A 234 14.38 16.12 -0.92
C ILE A 234 15.07 15.48 0.27
N VAL A 235 16.41 15.51 0.29
CA VAL A 235 17.21 14.65 1.17
C VAL A 235 18.31 15.44 1.87
N GLY A 236 18.18 15.56 3.19
CA GLY A 236 19.19 16.11 4.10
C GLY A 236 19.88 15.00 4.90
N ILE A 237 21.09 15.28 5.39
CA ILE A 237 21.88 14.34 6.21
C ILE A 237 22.57 15.06 7.37
N ILE A 238 22.65 14.36 8.50
CA ILE A 238 23.62 14.60 9.58
C ILE A 238 24.65 13.47 9.49
N GLN A 239 25.88 13.81 9.12
CA GLN A 239 26.93 12.83 8.90
C GLN A 239 27.47 12.28 10.23
N GLY A 240 27.41 10.96 10.37
CA GLY A 240 27.95 10.25 11.52
C GLY A 240 29.43 9.94 11.41
N GLU A 241 29.95 9.24 12.41
CA GLU A 241 31.30 8.68 12.39
C GLU A 241 31.39 7.42 11.51
N ASP A 242 30.32 6.62 11.45
CA ASP A 242 30.17 5.45 10.57
C ASP A 242 29.29 5.76 9.36
N HIS A 243 29.89 5.75 8.16
CA HIS A 243 29.20 5.94 6.88
C HIS A 243 28.78 4.63 6.21
N SER A 244 28.88 3.49 6.91
CA SER A 244 28.42 2.19 6.41
C SER A 244 27.00 1.85 6.85
N ASN A 245 26.48 2.52 7.88
CA ASN A 245 25.15 2.32 8.43
C ASN A 245 24.36 3.64 8.40
N ALA A 246 23.04 3.56 8.20
CA ALA A 246 22.17 4.73 8.19
C ALA A 246 20.81 4.52 8.86
N LEU A 247 20.29 5.56 9.51
CA LEU A 247 18.89 5.68 9.89
C LEU A 247 18.21 6.71 8.97
N ILE A 248 17.13 6.31 8.31
CA ILE A 248 16.34 7.17 7.44
C ILE A 248 15.05 7.54 8.17
N ILE A 249 14.74 8.82 8.27
CA ILE A 249 13.45 9.33 8.75
C ILE A 249 12.79 9.99 7.54
N SER A 250 11.55 9.62 7.24
CA SER A 250 10.90 10.05 6.01
C SER A 250 9.43 10.43 6.15
N ALA A 251 8.95 11.19 5.19
CA ALA A 251 7.54 11.49 4.94
C ALA A 251 7.38 11.81 3.45
N HIS A 252 6.24 11.57 2.82
CA HIS A 252 6.02 12.09 1.46
C HIS A 252 5.44 13.50 1.51
N TYR A 253 5.79 14.33 0.52
CA TYR A 253 5.31 15.69 0.42
C TYR A 253 4.30 15.89 -0.71
N ASP A 254 4.12 14.93 -1.60
CA ASP A 254 3.10 15.02 -2.64
C ASP A 254 1.69 14.74 -2.12
N HIS A 255 0.70 15.10 -2.93
CA HIS A 255 -0.70 14.77 -2.69
C HIS A 255 -1.50 14.78 -4.01
N VAL A 256 -2.83 14.78 -3.96
CA VAL A 256 -3.70 14.51 -5.14
C VAL A 256 -4.05 15.75 -6.01
N GLY A 257 -3.58 16.96 -5.68
CA GLY A 257 -3.68 18.15 -6.54
C GLY A 257 -5.00 18.94 -6.50
N SER A 258 -5.32 19.64 -7.59
CA SER A 258 -6.54 20.45 -7.78
C SER A 258 -7.38 20.03 -8.99
N ALA A 259 -8.64 20.45 -9.01
CA ALA A 259 -9.53 20.39 -10.18
C ALA A 259 -10.42 21.65 -10.20
N GLY A 260 -10.18 22.55 -11.16
CA GLY A 260 -10.77 23.89 -11.12
C GLY A 260 -10.43 24.62 -9.82
N ASP A 261 -11.41 25.24 -9.17
CA ASP A 261 -11.23 25.98 -7.90
C ASP A 261 -11.09 25.06 -6.66
N ARG A 262 -11.17 23.73 -6.82
CA ARG A 262 -11.07 22.77 -5.71
C ARG A 262 -9.63 22.33 -5.52
N ILE A 263 -9.11 22.52 -4.32
CA ILE A 263 -7.75 22.13 -3.94
C ILE A 263 -7.81 21.11 -2.82
N TRP A 264 -7.25 19.92 -3.05
CA TRP A 264 -7.03 18.92 -2.01
C TRP A 264 -5.75 19.26 -1.29
N ARG A 265 -5.87 19.80 -0.08
CA ARG A 265 -4.74 20.43 0.61
C ARG A 265 -3.80 19.41 1.26
N GLY A 266 -4.26 18.20 1.55
CA GLY A 266 -3.41 17.15 2.09
C GLY A 266 -2.73 17.54 3.38
N ALA A 267 -3.50 18.07 4.33
CA ALA A 267 -2.96 18.56 5.59
C ALA A 267 -2.51 17.40 6.48
N LEU A 268 -3.37 16.41 6.65
CA LEU A 268 -3.08 15.14 7.28
C LEU A 268 -2.23 14.29 6.34
N ASP A 269 -2.62 14.20 5.06
CA ASP A 269 -1.98 13.37 4.04
C ASP A 269 -1.25 14.20 2.95
N ASN A 270 0.04 14.49 3.05
CA ASN A 270 0.90 14.20 4.18
C ASN A 270 1.76 15.40 4.60
N ALA A 271 1.19 16.61 4.54
CA ALA A 271 1.88 17.80 5.06
C ALA A 271 2.22 17.65 6.56
N SER A 272 1.37 16.96 7.32
CA SER A 272 1.60 16.68 8.74
C SER A 272 2.84 15.82 8.99
N GLY A 273 3.07 14.77 8.21
CA GLY A 273 4.27 13.94 8.30
C GLY A 273 5.53 14.73 7.93
N VAL A 274 5.45 15.61 6.92
CA VAL A 274 6.55 16.52 6.58
C VAL A 274 6.85 17.52 7.70
N CYS A 275 5.82 18.07 8.37
CA CYS A 275 6.02 18.94 9.51
C CYS A 275 6.71 18.21 10.67
N LEU A 276 6.28 16.97 10.96
CA LEU A 276 6.93 16.12 11.97
C LEU A 276 8.37 15.78 11.58
N LEU A 277 8.65 15.52 10.30
CA LEU A 277 9.99 15.28 9.77
C LEU A 277 10.91 16.48 10.01
N LEU A 278 10.44 17.69 9.68
CA LEU A 278 11.19 18.93 9.84
C LEU A 278 11.49 19.23 11.31
N GLU A 279 10.50 19.11 12.19
CA GLU A 279 10.70 19.38 13.61
C GLU A 279 11.57 18.31 14.28
N THR A 280 11.40 17.03 13.89
CA THR A 280 12.29 15.95 14.37
C THR A 280 13.73 16.18 13.90
N ALA A 281 13.92 16.63 12.65
CA ALA A 281 15.23 16.96 12.12
C ALA A 281 15.91 18.08 12.91
N LYS A 282 15.15 19.13 13.26
CA LYS A 282 15.62 20.21 14.11
C LYS A 282 16.06 19.72 15.49
N VAL A 283 15.22 18.94 16.18
CA VAL A 283 15.56 18.36 17.50
C VAL A 283 16.85 17.54 17.44
N ILE A 284 17.03 16.70 16.41
CA ILE A 284 18.21 15.85 16.26
C ILE A 284 19.45 16.70 15.89
N GLN A 285 19.31 17.66 14.99
CA GLN A 285 20.40 18.55 14.56
C GLN A 285 20.89 19.43 15.71
N ASP A 286 20.00 19.99 16.52
CA ASP A 286 20.34 20.77 17.71
C ASP A 286 21.11 19.92 18.74
N TYR A 287 20.71 18.66 18.92
CA TYR A 287 21.43 17.73 19.81
C TYR A 287 22.87 17.46 19.34
N TYR A 288 23.06 17.30 18.04
CA TYR A 288 24.36 17.03 17.45
C TYR A 288 25.15 18.30 17.08
N GLU A 289 24.68 19.49 17.45
CA GLU A 289 25.42 20.72 17.16
C GLU A 289 26.83 20.67 17.77
N GLY A 290 27.85 20.66 16.91
CA GLY A 290 29.26 20.55 17.31
C GLY A 290 29.74 19.14 17.68
N SER A 291 28.94 18.10 17.42
CA SER A 291 29.32 16.69 17.54
C SER A 291 28.82 15.88 16.33
N GLN A 292 29.01 14.55 16.34
CA GLN A 292 28.54 13.66 15.27
C GLN A 292 27.81 12.45 15.86
N PRO A 293 26.74 11.96 15.20
CA PRO A 293 26.13 10.69 15.54
C PRO A 293 27.08 9.51 15.25
N ALA A 294 26.78 8.35 15.83
CA ALA A 294 27.57 7.14 15.58
C ALA A 294 27.44 6.63 14.13
N TYR A 295 26.35 6.95 13.44
CA TYR A 295 26.00 6.53 12.08
C TYR A 295 25.31 7.68 11.35
N ASP A 296 25.18 7.59 10.03
CA ASP A 296 24.51 8.64 9.25
C ASP A 296 23.01 8.69 9.57
N ILE A 297 22.48 9.89 9.84
CA ILE A 297 21.02 10.12 10.01
C ILE A 297 20.55 10.92 8.80
N ILE A 298 19.62 10.35 8.05
CA ILE A 298 19.13 10.87 6.78
C ILE A 298 17.66 11.27 6.94
N PHE A 299 17.33 12.47 6.48
CA PHE A 299 15.96 12.99 6.45
C PHE A 299 15.52 13.08 5.00
N CYS A 300 14.43 12.40 4.65
CA CYS A 300 13.98 12.29 3.27
C CYS A 300 12.50 12.64 3.12
N ALA A 301 12.21 13.71 2.39
CA ALA A 301 10.86 14.00 1.92
C ALA A 301 10.65 13.34 0.54
N PHE A 302 9.84 12.29 0.48
CA PHE A 302 9.56 11.54 -0.74
C PHE A 302 8.54 12.25 -1.63
N ASN A 303 8.66 12.05 -2.94
CA ASN A 303 7.67 12.48 -3.92
C ASN A 303 7.08 11.25 -4.62
N SER A 304 5.93 11.43 -5.26
CA SER A 304 5.21 10.35 -5.95
C SER A 304 4.86 9.14 -5.05
N GLU A 305 4.52 9.37 -3.78
CA GLU A 305 3.93 8.32 -2.93
C GLU A 305 2.55 7.93 -3.48
N GLU A 306 1.71 8.95 -3.71
CA GLU A 306 0.36 8.84 -4.28
C GLU A 306 0.39 8.22 -5.67
N ASN A 307 1.59 8.23 -6.28
CA ASN A 307 1.90 7.56 -7.51
C ASN A 307 2.64 6.22 -7.33
N LYS A 308 2.23 5.38 -6.37
CA LYS A 308 2.77 4.02 -6.09
C LYS A 308 4.20 4.05 -5.53
N MET A 309 4.50 5.00 -4.64
CA MET A 309 5.76 5.02 -3.87
C MET A 309 7.01 5.03 -4.78
N ILE A 310 6.95 5.74 -5.91
CA ILE A 310 8.05 5.71 -6.89
C ILE A 310 9.30 6.37 -6.30
N GLY A 311 9.15 7.50 -5.61
CA GLY A 311 10.28 8.23 -5.03
C GLY A 311 11.02 7.42 -3.97
N SER A 312 10.30 6.77 -3.06
CA SER A 312 10.90 5.91 -2.02
C SER A 312 11.54 4.65 -2.61
N LYS A 313 10.96 4.04 -3.65
CA LYS A 313 11.55 2.88 -4.35
C LYS A 313 12.90 3.23 -4.97
N CYS A 314 12.96 4.32 -5.74
CA CYS A 314 14.22 4.78 -6.32
C CYS A 314 15.25 5.15 -5.24
N PHE A 315 14.80 5.74 -4.13
CA PHE A 315 15.71 6.05 -3.02
C PHE A 315 16.23 4.82 -2.29
N ALA A 316 15.39 3.80 -2.08
CA ALA A 316 15.79 2.55 -1.46
C ALA A 316 16.89 1.83 -2.26
N GLU A 317 16.81 1.84 -3.58
CA GLU A 317 17.88 1.33 -4.47
C GLU A 317 19.20 2.09 -4.26
N LEU A 318 19.15 3.42 -4.22
CA LEU A 318 20.33 4.24 -3.91
C LEU A 318 20.93 3.91 -2.54
N MET A 319 20.09 3.66 -1.54
CA MET A 319 20.52 3.31 -0.18
C MET A 319 21.21 1.94 -0.14
N GLN A 320 20.70 0.96 -0.90
CA GLN A 320 21.32 -0.37 -1.06
C GLN A 320 22.73 -0.28 -1.68
N GLU A 321 22.96 0.68 -2.58
CA GLU A 321 24.29 0.90 -3.16
C GLU A 321 25.27 1.53 -2.15
N LYS A 322 24.79 2.52 -1.38
CA LYS A 322 25.63 3.36 -0.51
C LYS A 322 25.93 2.72 0.85
N TYR A 323 24.94 2.08 1.48
CA TYR A 323 25.02 1.60 2.85
C TYR A 323 25.05 0.08 2.92
N GLN A 324 25.68 -0.46 3.95
CA GLN A 324 25.63 -1.89 4.25
C GLN A 324 24.36 -2.26 5.00
N LYS A 325 23.90 -1.37 5.89
CA LYS A 325 22.70 -1.57 6.70
C LYS A 325 21.97 -0.25 6.86
N PHE A 326 20.66 -0.28 6.72
CA PHE A 326 19.85 0.91 6.95
C PHE A 326 18.44 0.56 7.40
N PHE A 327 17.85 1.48 8.15
CA PHE A 327 16.46 1.44 8.60
C PHE A 327 15.68 2.62 8.07
N ASN A 328 14.36 2.49 7.98
CA ASN A 328 13.46 3.58 7.69
C ASN A 328 12.38 3.72 8.78
N ILE A 329 12.18 4.95 9.25
CA ILE A 329 11.04 5.37 10.06
C ILE A 329 10.23 6.34 9.19
N ASN A 330 9.11 5.86 8.64
CA ASN A 330 8.22 6.68 7.83
C ASN A 330 7.13 7.33 8.68
N LEU A 331 6.80 8.58 8.35
CA LEU A 331 5.85 9.42 9.05
C LEU A 331 4.73 9.77 8.08
N ASP A 332 3.53 9.23 8.31
CA ASP A 332 2.40 9.46 7.41
C ASP A 332 1.06 9.58 8.13
N CYS A 333 0.30 10.60 7.79
CA CYS A 333 -1.03 10.87 8.32
C CYS A 333 -1.04 10.98 9.86
N ILE A 334 -0.28 11.94 10.40
CA ILE A 334 -0.07 12.10 11.85
C ILE A 334 -0.69 13.40 12.35
N GLY A 335 -1.20 13.39 13.59
CA GLY A 335 -1.64 14.62 14.26
C GLY A 335 -3.06 15.05 13.93
N ASN A 336 -3.96 14.11 13.61
CA ASN A 336 -5.38 14.40 13.52
C ASN A 336 -5.95 14.75 14.92
N LYS A 337 -6.62 15.91 15.05
CA LYS A 337 -7.25 16.36 16.31
C LYS A 337 -8.31 15.40 16.84
N ASP A 338 -9.04 14.73 15.96
CA ASP A 338 -10.14 13.83 16.33
C ASP A 338 -9.66 12.40 16.63
N TYR A 339 -8.46 12.03 16.19
CA TYR A 339 -7.89 10.69 16.32
C TYR A 339 -6.43 10.77 16.77
N THR A 340 -6.20 10.62 18.07
CA THR A 340 -4.85 10.76 18.67
C THR A 340 -4.12 9.43 18.87
N SER A 341 -4.73 8.30 18.51
CA SER A 341 -4.08 6.99 18.64
C SER A 341 -2.98 6.88 17.59
N LEU A 342 -1.73 6.84 18.04
CA LEU A 342 -0.58 6.60 17.17
C LEU A 342 -0.45 5.10 16.91
N PHE A 343 -0.44 4.69 15.66
CA PHE A 343 -0.18 3.32 15.24
C PHE A 343 1.26 3.20 14.75
N VAL A 344 1.91 2.09 15.09
CA VAL A 344 3.23 1.73 14.59
C VAL A 344 3.11 0.42 13.83
N TYR A 345 3.45 0.47 12.55
CA TYR A 345 3.46 -0.66 11.62
C TYR A 345 4.89 -1.06 11.29
N SER A 346 5.20 -2.35 11.34
CA SER A 346 6.51 -2.90 10.93
C SER A 346 6.40 -3.67 9.62
N ASN A 347 7.48 -3.74 8.85
CA ASN A 347 7.59 -4.60 7.66
C ASN A 347 7.97 -6.06 8.00
N GLU A 348 7.78 -6.48 9.24
CA GLU A 348 7.95 -7.86 9.72
C GLU A 348 9.39 -8.42 9.67
N SER A 349 10.41 -7.60 9.39
CA SER A 349 11.81 -8.00 9.63
C SER A 349 12.13 -8.01 11.12
N ASP A 350 13.03 -8.88 11.57
CA ASP A 350 13.49 -8.94 12.98
C ASP A 350 13.90 -7.55 13.48
N ALA A 351 14.61 -6.82 12.63
CA ALA A 351 15.15 -5.53 12.96
C ALA A 351 14.06 -4.43 13.03
N SER A 352 13.05 -4.47 12.15
CA SER A 352 11.88 -3.58 12.21
C SER A 352 10.98 -3.86 13.41
N HIS A 353 10.80 -5.13 13.80
CA HIS A 353 10.07 -5.51 15.00
C HIS A 353 10.76 -5.01 16.26
N LEU A 354 12.08 -5.20 16.38
CA LEU A 354 12.84 -4.71 17.52
C LEU A 354 12.75 -3.19 17.65
N LEU A 355 12.97 -2.47 16.55
CA LEU A 355 12.85 -1.00 16.51
C LEU A 355 11.44 -0.54 16.92
N SER A 356 10.40 -1.16 16.37
CA SER A 356 9.01 -0.78 16.70
C SER A 356 8.65 -1.02 18.17
N ASN A 357 9.11 -2.13 18.77
CA ASN A 357 8.87 -2.42 20.19
C ASN A 357 9.59 -1.40 21.08
N ASP A 358 10.87 -1.15 20.81
CA ASP A 358 11.69 -0.24 21.60
C ASP A 358 11.18 1.21 21.52
N LEU A 359 10.78 1.66 20.32
CA LEU A 359 10.15 2.96 20.13
C LEU A 359 8.81 3.07 20.89
N ILE A 360 8.00 2.01 20.91
CA ILE A 360 6.74 2.00 21.65
C ILE A 360 6.96 2.13 23.15
N ASP A 361 7.91 1.40 23.70
CA ASP A 361 8.25 1.47 25.13
C ASP A 361 8.71 2.89 25.51
N HIS A 362 9.52 3.52 24.65
CA HIS A 362 9.91 4.93 24.83
C HIS A 362 8.71 5.86 24.80
N LEU A 363 7.87 5.79 23.76
CA LEU A 363 6.71 6.66 23.60
C LEU A 363 5.75 6.54 24.79
N LEU A 364 5.50 5.30 25.29
CA LEU A 364 4.72 5.06 26.50
C LEU A 364 5.30 5.77 27.73
N SER A 365 6.63 5.84 27.84
CA SER A 365 7.30 6.54 28.93
C SER A 365 7.10 8.06 28.89
N THR A 366 6.89 8.63 27.69
CA THR A 366 6.58 10.06 27.48
C THR A 366 5.11 10.41 27.68
N GLY A 367 4.24 9.40 27.86
CA GLY A 367 2.79 9.57 27.98
C GLY A 367 2.03 9.53 26.66
N ILE A 368 2.73 9.37 25.52
CA ILE A 368 2.13 9.06 24.23
C ILE A 368 1.74 7.58 24.27
N VAL A 369 0.50 7.24 23.91
CA VAL A 369 0.01 5.85 23.96
C VAL A 369 -0.09 5.29 22.54
N PRO A 370 1.00 4.73 22.00
CA PRO A 370 0.96 4.07 20.70
C PRO A 370 0.29 2.70 20.78
N ILE A 371 -0.21 2.24 19.64
CA ILE A 371 -0.79 0.92 19.43
C ILE A 371 0.05 0.20 18.39
N MET A 372 0.76 -0.85 18.80
CA MET A 372 1.43 -1.74 17.86
C MET A 372 0.38 -2.51 17.03
N LYS A 373 0.62 -2.61 15.72
CA LYS A 373 -0.10 -3.54 14.86
C LYS A 373 0.86 -4.66 14.44
N SER A 374 0.61 -5.87 14.95
CA SER A 374 1.40 -7.08 14.65
C SER A 374 1.00 -7.79 13.34
N GLN A 375 0.03 -7.23 12.61
CA GLN A 375 -0.53 -7.78 11.37
C GLN A 375 -1.13 -6.62 10.56
N GLY A 376 -0.76 -6.52 9.29
CA GLY A 376 -1.30 -5.57 8.32
C GLY A 376 -0.23 -4.59 7.82
N ILE A 377 -0.16 -4.40 6.51
CA ILE A 377 0.70 -3.41 5.88
C ILE A 377 -0.09 -2.09 5.85
N TYR A 378 0.50 -1.03 6.38
CA TYR A 378 0.04 0.33 6.11
C TYR A 378 0.63 0.75 4.77
N ASN A 379 -0.16 0.98 3.73
CA ASN A 379 0.39 1.17 2.39
C ASN A 379 1.00 2.57 2.25
N SER A 380 2.32 2.69 2.43
CA SER A 380 3.08 3.94 2.35
C SER A 380 4.57 3.65 2.11
N ASP A 381 5.39 4.69 1.92
CA ASP A 381 6.81 4.62 1.54
C ASP A 381 7.70 3.64 2.31
N GLN A 382 7.39 3.30 3.58
CA GLN A 382 8.19 2.33 4.33
C GLN A 382 8.22 0.97 3.64
N GLU A 383 7.21 0.60 2.85
CA GLU A 383 7.17 -0.64 2.05
C GLU A 383 8.38 -0.77 1.11
N SER A 384 8.98 0.36 0.72
CA SER A 384 10.17 0.36 -0.15
C SER A 384 11.44 -0.12 0.57
N PHE A 385 11.40 -0.26 1.90
CA PHE A 385 12.53 -0.60 2.75
C PHE A 385 12.28 -1.94 3.44
N GLU A 386 13.25 -2.86 3.33
CA GLU A 386 13.19 -4.16 4.04
C GLU A 386 13.05 -3.99 5.55
N ASN A 387 13.74 -2.99 6.12
CA ASN A 387 13.75 -2.68 7.54
C ASN A 387 13.04 -1.35 7.81
N GLY A 388 11.78 -1.27 7.39
CA GLY A 388 10.91 -0.10 7.55
C GLY A 388 9.92 -0.25 8.70
N ILE A 389 9.65 0.86 9.38
CA ILE A 389 8.46 1.06 10.22
C ILE A 389 7.69 2.30 9.76
N ALA A 390 6.38 2.34 9.98
CA ALA A 390 5.55 3.52 9.74
C ALA A 390 4.81 3.95 11.00
N LEU A 391 4.77 5.26 11.24
CA LEU A 391 3.98 5.93 12.26
C LEU A 391 2.80 6.61 11.58
N THR A 392 1.59 6.40 12.10
CA THR A 392 0.38 7.02 11.56
C THR A 392 -0.68 7.18 12.64
N THR A 393 -1.55 8.19 12.54
CA THR A 393 -2.75 8.29 13.39
C THR A 393 -3.99 7.62 12.78
N ILE A 394 -3.84 7.05 11.58
CA ILE A 394 -4.93 6.40 10.84
C ILE A 394 -4.77 4.88 10.92
N ASN A 395 -5.88 4.18 11.23
CA ASN A 395 -5.93 2.72 11.20
C ASN A 395 -6.66 2.14 9.98
N ASN A 396 -7.36 2.98 9.21
CA ASN A 396 -8.05 2.65 7.97
C ASN A 396 -8.29 3.94 7.16
N THR A 397 -7.88 3.94 5.90
CA THR A 397 -8.04 5.05 4.95
C THR A 397 -9.51 5.42 4.73
N GLN A 398 -10.43 4.45 4.77
CA GLN A 398 -11.86 4.70 4.50
C GLN A 398 -12.57 5.53 5.58
N SER A 399 -12.10 5.49 6.83
CA SER A 399 -12.66 6.24 7.97
C SER A 399 -11.97 7.58 8.23
N SER A 400 -11.02 7.96 7.37
CA SER A 400 -10.26 9.19 7.48
C SER A 400 -10.68 10.21 6.41
N ASN A 401 -10.47 11.49 6.72
CA ASN A 401 -10.77 12.59 5.79
C ASN A 401 -9.69 12.74 4.70
N ILE A 402 -8.72 11.81 4.62
CA ILE A 402 -7.64 11.88 3.61
C ILE A 402 -8.20 11.81 2.19
N HIS A 403 -7.46 12.42 1.27
CA HIS A 403 -7.83 12.53 -0.14
C HIS A 403 -9.14 13.30 -0.37
N THR A 404 -9.74 13.89 0.67
CA THR A 404 -10.97 14.68 0.58
C THR A 404 -10.67 16.17 0.69
N LEU A 405 -11.66 17.02 0.37
CA LEU A 405 -11.53 18.47 0.57
C LEU A 405 -11.53 18.87 2.05
N GLU A 406 -11.88 17.94 2.94
CA GLU A 406 -11.86 18.16 4.39
C GLU A 406 -10.52 17.79 5.02
N ASP A 407 -9.55 17.39 4.20
CA ASP A 407 -8.16 17.29 4.60
C ASP A 407 -7.49 18.67 4.66
N VAL A 408 -7.83 19.43 5.71
CA VAL A 408 -7.48 20.84 5.89
C VAL A 408 -6.64 21.08 7.14
N PRO A 409 -5.78 22.12 7.17
CA PRO A 409 -4.86 22.38 8.28
C PRO A 409 -5.56 22.57 9.64
N ASP A 410 -6.80 23.06 9.66
CA ASP A 410 -7.59 23.23 10.88
C ASP A 410 -7.80 21.91 11.65
N ASN A 411 -7.70 20.75 10.98
CA ASN A 411 -7.87 19.44 11.59
C ASN A 411 -6.57 18.87 12.18
N ILE A 412 -5.45 19.58 12.04
CA ILE A 412 -4.13 19.13 12.51
C ILE A 412 -3.81 19.74 13.88
N ASP A 413 -3.35 18.89 14.79
CA ASP A 413 -2.85 19.23 16.11
C ASP A 413 -1.33 19.43 16.05
N THR A 414 -0.91 20.67 15.79
CA THR A 414 0.50 21.06 15.68
C THR A 414 1.26 20.94 17.01
N ASP A 415 0.58 21.13 18.15
CA ASP A 415 1.16 20.90 19.48
C ASP A 415 1.52 19.43 19.68
N TYR A 416 0.63 18.53 19.27
CA TYR A 416 0.89 17.10 19.28
C TYR A 416 2.05 16.72 18.36
N LEU A 417 2.14 17.30 17.16
CA LEU A 417 3.28 17.07 16.25
C LEU A 417 4.60 17.49 16.90
N GLY A 418 4.66 18.67 17.54
CA GLY A 418 5.86 19.11 18.25
C GLY A 418 6.23 18.18 19.42
N THR A 419 5.23 17.76 20.22
CA THR A 419 5.45 16.80 21.33
C THR A 419 6.00 15.46 20.81
N LEU A 420 5.46 14.95 19.71
CA LEU A 420 5.91 13.70 19.10
C LEU A 420 7.30 13.86 18.47
N ALA A 421 7.62 15.02 17.87
CA ALA A 421 8.94 15.33 17.33
C ALA A 421 10.00 15.32 18.42
N GLU A 422 9.73 15.95 19.57
CA GLU A 422 10.62 15.92 20.73
C GLU A 422 10.80 14.48 21.25
N ALA A 423 9.71 13.71 21.36
CA ALA A 423 9.77 12.34 21.83
C ALA A 423 10.61 11.45 20.89
N LEU A 424 10.37 11.51 19.58
CA LEU A 424 11.08 10.74 18.56
C LEU A 424 12.56 11.19 18.44
N GLY A 425 12.81 12.49 18.43
CA GLY A 425 14.17 13.04 18.40
C GLY A 425 14.97 12.64 19.65
N ASN A 426 14.38 12.71 20.83
CA ASN A 426 15.02 12.26 22.08
C ASN A 426 15.30 10.76 22.07
N TYR A 427 14.37 9.95 21.58
CA TYR A 427 14.58 8.50 21.40
C TYR A 427 15.84 8.24 20.57
N ILE A 428 15.87 8.81 19.36
CA ILE A 428 16.95 8.59 18.38
C ILE A 428 18.30 9.08 18.89
N THR A 429 18.33 10.19 19.65
CA THR A 429 19.58 10.82 20.10
C THR A 429 20.11 10.29 21.43
N LYS A 430 19.24 9.82 22.33
CA LYS A 430 19.61 9.55 23.73
C LYS A 430 19.38 8.11 24.17
N GLU A 431 18.46 7.38 23.54
CA GLU A 431 17.97 6.09 24.07
C GLU A 431 18.13 4.92 23.09
N MET A 432 17.99 5.19 21.78
CA MET A 432 18.01 4.18 20.74
C MET A 432 19.29 3.34 20.75
N ASN A 433 19.15 2.03 20.90
CA ASN A 433 20.27 1.08 20.78
C ASN A 433 20.50 0.68 19.31
N ALA A 434 20.94 1.63 18.49
CA ALA A 434 21.12 1.41 17.06
C ALA A 434 22.13 0.29 16.72
N GLU A 435 23.17 0.09 17.55
CA GLU A 435 24.13 -1.02 17.36
C GLU A 435 23.43 -2.38 17.42
N GLU A 436 22.50 -2.56 18.36
CA GLU A 436 21.69 -3.77 18.47
C GLU A 436 20.79 -3.95 17.25
N PHE A 437 20.11 -2.90 16.80
CA PHE A 437 19.24 -3.01 15.62
C PHE A 437 20.04 -3.33 14.36
N PHE A 438 21.12 -2.60 14.08
CA PHE A 438 21.99 -2.90 12.94
C PHE A 438 22.57 -4.32 13.03
N ALA A 439 22.86 -4.86 14.22
CA ALA A 439 23.33 -6.25 14.34
C ALA A 439 22.32 -7.28 13.82
N HIS A 440 21.02 -6.97 13.83
CA HIS A 440 19.94 -7.81 13.30
C HIS A 440 19.68 -7.61 11.80
N ILE A 441 20.29 -6.60 11.16
CA ILE A 441 20.34 -6.53 9.70
C ILE A 441 21.49 -7.43 9.22
N PRO A 442 21.22 -8.50 8.45
CA PRO A 442 22.26 -9.37 7.94
C PRO A 442 23.23 -8.57 7.05
N LEU A 443 24.54 -8.72 7.30
CA LEU A 443 25.55 -8.24 6.34
C LEU A 443 25.49 -9.17 5.13
N GLU A 444 24.79 -8.75 4.11
CA GLU A 444 24.87 -9.42 2.83
C GLU A 444 26.28 -9.17 2.28
N ASN A 445 26.97 -10.23 1.85
CA ASN A 445 28.17 -10.05 1.06
C ASN A 445 27.81 -9.10 -0.09
N LYS A 446 28.54 -7.99 -0.29
CA LYS A 446 28.43 -7.16 -1.51
C LYS A 446 28.79 -7.91 -2.83
N ASN A 447 28.88 -9.25 -2.76
CA ASN A 447 28.89 -10.22 -3.86
C ASN A 447 27.59 -11.04 -3.90
N LYS A 448 26.49 -10.53 -3.35
CA LYS A 448 25.18 -11.11 -3.56
C LYS A 448 24.89 -10.99 -5.06
N GLU A 449 24.88 -12.16 -5.70
CA GLU A 449 23.81 -12.58 -6.59
C GLU A 449 22.80 -11.46 -6.82
N THR A 450 22.79 -10.91 -8.03
CA THR A 450 21.76 -9.97 -8.46
C THR A 450 20.41 -10.61 -8.14
N GLU A 451 19.73 -10.08 -7.12
CA GLU A 451 18.32 -10.36 -6.92
C GLU A 451 17.61 -9.84 -8.16
N MET A 452 17.16 -10.77 -9.00
CA MET A 452 16.25 -10.40 -10.08
C MET A 452 14.93 -10.01 -9.44
N ARG A 453 14.55 -8.74 -9.60
CA ARG A 453 13.20 -8.24 -9.30
C ARG A 453 12.48 -8.13 -10.64
N SER A 454 11.45 -8.93 -10.87
CA SER A 454 10.50 -8.69 -11.95
C SER A 454 9.33 -7.87 -11.42
N TYR A 455 8.85 -6.94 -12.26
CA TYR A 455 7.60 -6.21 -12.04
C TYR A 455 6.69 -6.49 -13.23
N GLY A 456 5.60 -7.23 -13.03
CA GLY A 456 4.60 -7.43 -14.08
C GLY A 456 3.55 -8.48 -13.74
N ARG A 457 2.29 -8.16 -14.02
CA ARG A 457 1.20 -9.14 -14.09
C ARG A 457 0.95 -9.41 -15.58
N GLN A 458 1.33 -10.58 -16.08
CA GLN A 458 1.01 -10.98 -17.45
C GLN A 458 -0.04 -12.09 -17.48
N SER A 459 -0.88 -12.04 -18.51
CA SER A 459 -1.85 -13.09 -18.82
C SER A 459 -1.62 -13.53 -20.27
N PHE A 460 -1.53 -14.83 -20.49
CA PHE A 460 -1.43 -15.40 -21.84
C PHE A 460 -2.78 -15.99 -22.24
N SER A 461 -3.16 -15.79 -23.50
CA SER A 461 -4.07 -16.69 -24.18
C SER A 461 -3.40 -18.04 -24.44
N LYS A 462 -4.20 -19.09 -24.65
CA LYS A 462 -3.70 -20.42 -25.03
C LYS A 462 -2.77 -20.37 -26.23
N GLU A 463 -3.18 -19.63 -27.27
CA GLU A 463 -2.48 -19.54 -28.54
C GLU A 463 -1.11 -18.84 -28.37
N GLU A 464 -1.06 -17.77 -27.58
CA GLU A 464 0.19 -17.07 -27.27
C GLU A 464 1.16 -17.97 -26.49
N PHE A 465 0.67 -18.77 -25.53
CA PHE A 465 1.51 -19.70 -24.78
C PHE A 465 2.06 -20.84 -25.67
N GLU A 466 1.20 -21.43 -26.50
CA GLU A 466 1.58 -22.48 -27.45
C GLU A 466 2.63 -21.99 -28.46
N GLU A 467 2.46 -20.77 -29.00
CA GLU A 467 3.39 -20.14 -29.93
C GLU A 467 4.74 -19.79 -29.25
N THR A 468 4.70 -19.20 -28.05
CA THR A 468 5.91 -18.76 -27.33
C THR A 468 6.82 -19.93 -26.96
N PHE A 469 6.24 -21.07 -26.57
CA PHE A 469 6.99 -22.22 -26.06
C PHE A 469 7.07 -23.39 -27.05
N ASP A 470 6.62 -23.20 -28.30
CA ASP A 470 6.54 -24.22 -29.36
C ASP A 470 5.95 -25.55 -28.84
N CYS A 471 4.85 -25.44 -28.11
CA CYS A 471 4.17 -26.57 -27.49
C CYS A 471 2.68 -26.58 -27.82
N LYS A 472 2.01 -27.70 -27.53
CA LYS A 472 0.56 -27.81 -27.71
C LYS A 472 -0.10 -28.18 -26.38
N LEU A 473 -1.01 -27.32 -25.93
CA LEU A 473 -1.83 -27.50 -24.73
C LEU A 473 -3.13 -28.19 -25.12
N ASP A 474 -3.33 -29.41 -24.63
CA ASP A 474 -4.61 -30.10 -24.74
C ASP A 474 -5.32 -30.08 -23.38
N PHE A 475 -6.50 -29.44 -23.35
CA PHE A 475 -7.34 -29.39 -22.17
C PHE A 475 -8.40 -30.49 -22.26
N ALA A 476 -8.63 -31.21 -21.16
CA ALA A 476 -9.77 -32.13 -21.08
C ALA A 476 -11.12 -31.39 -21.15
N ASN A 477 -11.16 -30.08 -20.82
CA ASN A 477 -12.35 -29.23 -20.85
C ASN A 477 -11.99 -27.80 -21.31
N GLU A 478 -12.69 -27.29 -22.32
CA GLU A 478 -12.46 -25.97 -22.94
C GLU A 478 -12.86 -24.77 -22.04
N ALA A 479 -13.42 -25.00 -20.85
CA ALA A 479 -13.84 -23.93 -19.93
C ALA A 479 -12.68 -23.13 -19.28
N LEU A 480 -11.43 -23.57 -19.47
CA LEU A 480 -10.22 -22.84 -19.07
C LEU A 480 -9.92 -21.75 -20.10
N SER A 481 -10.34 -20.52 -19.81
CA SER A 481 -10.22 -19.40 -20.75
C SER A 481 -8.98 -18.53 -20.56
N ASN A 482 -8.27 -18.64 -19.43
CA ASN A 482 -7.11 -17.80 -19.13
C ASN A 482 -6.03 -18.57 -18.37
N ILE A 483 -4.77 -18.44 -18.80
CA ILE A 483 -3.61 -18.85 -18.01
C ILE A 483 -3.22 -17.66 -17.15
N LEU A 484 -3.56 -17.74 -15.86
CA LEU A 484 -3.28 -16.68 -14.90
C LEU A 484 -1.97 -16.98 -14.18
N ILE A 485 -1.03 -16.05 -14.30
CA ILE A 485 0.24 -16.08 -13.57
C ILE A 485 0.03 -15.32 -12.27
N TRP A 486 0.07 -16.05 -11.15
CA TRP A 486 0.02 -15.46 -9.83
C TRP A 486 1.42 -15.10 -9.36
N ASP A 487 1.52 -13.94 -8.73
CA ASP A 487 2.73 -13.44 -8.07
C ASP A 487 3.06 -14.37 -6.90
N TYR A 488 3.97 -15.30 -7.12
CA TYR A 488 4.57 -16.06 -6.05
C TYR A 488 6.03 -15.66 -5.95
N ARG A 489 6.52 -15.53 -4.71
CA ARG A 489 7.93 -15.25 -4.40
C ARG A 489 8.65 -16.55 -4.05
N PRO A 490 9.37 -17.21 -4.97
CA PRO A 490 10.38 -18.19 -4.55
C PRO A 490 11.69 -17.49 -4.29
N VAL A 491 12.25 -17.76 -3.11
CA VAL A 491 13.65 -17.47 -2.81
C VAL A 491 14.49 -18.59 -3.43
N ILE A 492 15.15 -18.32 -4.55
CA ILE A 492 16.20 -19.21 -5.05
C ILE A 492 17.51 -18.81 -4.35
N LYS A 493 18.00 -19.68 -3.46
CA LYS A 493 19.38 -19.62 -3.00
C LYS A 493 20.26 -20.33 -4.01
N VAL A 494 21.11 -19.61 -4.72
CA VAL A 494 22.20 -20.25 -5.45
C VAL A 494 23.30 -20.49 -4.42
N ASN A 495 23.69 -21.76 -4.23
CA ASN A 495 24.87 -22.08 -3.43
C ASN A 495 26.02 -22.36 -4.39
N ASP A 496 27.10 -21.60 -4.20
CA ASP A 496 28.47 -21.80 -4.68
C ASP A 496 28.74 -21.81 -6.21
N SER A 497 29.73 -20.96 -6.55
CA SER A 497 30.45 -20.72 -7.82
C SER A 497 30.49 -21.79 -8.92
N PRO A 498 30.66 -21.37 -10.20
CA PRO A 498 30.37 -22.15 -11.39
C PRO A 498 31.55 -23.04 -11.81
N ASP A 499 31.63 -24.24 -11.25
CA ASP A 499 32.33 -25.32 -11.93
C ASP A 499 31.30 -26.21 -12.64
N GLU A 500 31.02 -25.84 -13.89
CA GLU A 500 30.26 -26.60 -14.88
C GLU A 500 28.90 -27.13 -14.43
N MET A 501 27.87 -26.27 -14.38
CA MET A 501 26.50 -26.75 -14.58
C MET A 501 26.36 -27.19 -16.05
N LYS A 502 26.84 -28.39 -16.37
CA LYS A 502 26.55 -29.07 -17.63
C LYS A 502 25.10 -29.55 -17.57
N VAL A 503 24.17 -28.65 -17.84
CA VAL A 503 22.78 -29.01 -18.10
C VAL A 503 22.78 -29.87 -19.37
N LYS A 504 22.44 -31.15 -19.20
CA LYS A 504 22.16 -32.02 -20.34
C LYS A 504 20.75 -31.67 -20.82
N THR A 505 20.68 -31.09 -22.00
CA THR A 505 19.43 -30.82 -22.69
C THR A 505 18.76 -32.13 -23.13
N LEU A 506 17.47 -32.26 -22.80
CA LEU A 506 16.57 -33.30 -23.32
C LEU A 506 15.38 -32.56 -23.94
N GLN A 507 15.10 -32.83 -25.21
CA GLN A 507 14.31 -31.98 -26.11
C GLN A 507 12.77 -32.19 -26.08
N ASP A 508 12.07 -31.12 -26.49
CA ASP A 508 10.70 -30.94 -27.06
C ASP A 508 9.46 -31.45 -26.31
N ILE A 509 8.59 -30.52 -25.84
CA ILE A 509 7.17 -30.85 -25.56
C ILE A 509 6.46 -30.99 -26.90
N ARG A 510 6.10 -32.21 -27.28
CA ARG A 510 5.20 -32.40 -28.43
C ARG A 510 3.73 -32.40 -28.05
N HIS A 511 3.42 -32.55 -26.77
CA HIS A 511 2.06 -32.59 -26.23
C HIS A 511 2.08 -32.40 -24.70
N LEU A 512 1.38 -31.39 -24.18
CA LEU A 512 1.14 -31.22 -22.74
C LEU A 512 -0.37 -31.39 -22.49
N VAL A 513 -0.72 -32.40 -21.69
CA VAL A 513 -2.11 -32.68 -21.32
C VAL A 513 -2.31 -32.20 -19.89
N ILE A 514 -3.26 -31.28 -19.70
CA ILE A 514 -3.64 -30.75 -18.39
C ILE A 514 -5.04 -31.24 -18.06
N GLU A 515 -5.11 -32.09 -17.04
CA GLU A 515 -6.34 -32.67 -16.53
C GLU A 515 -6.66 -32.01 -15.19
N LEU A 516 -7.86 -31.42 -15.06
CA LEU A 516 -8.35 -30.88 -13.80
C LEU A 516 -9.66 -31.58 -13.48
N ASP A 517 -9.75 -32.14 -12.28
CA ASP A 517 -11.00 -32.67 -11.77
C ASP A 517 -11.43 -31.90 -10.52
N TYR A 518 -12.63 -31.36 -10.57
CA TYR A 518 -13.36 -30.88 -9.41
C TYR A 518 -14.82 -31.34 -9.56
N ASP A 519 -15.13 -32.48 -8.97
CA ASP A 519 -16.48 -32.82 -8.54
C ASP A 519 -16.59 -32.70 -7.01
N LYS A 520 -17.74 -32.27 -6.49
CA LYS A 520 -17.98 -32.10 -5.04
C LYS A 520 -18.04 -33.41 -4.26
N ASN A 521 -17.80 -34.56 -4.91
CA ASN A 521 -17.90 -35.90 -4.31
C ASN A 521 -16.71 -36.83 -4.65
N TRP A 522 -15.58 -36.33 -5.12
CA TRP A 522 -14.39 -37.16 -5.37
C TRP A 522 -13.38 -37.10 -4.21
N GLU A 523 -12.88 -38.26 -3.76
CA GLU A 523 -11.78 -38.40 -2.80
C GLU A 523 -10.51 -38.84 -3.56
N GLY A 524 -9.78 -37.89 -4.15
CA GLY A 524 -8.50 -38.11 -4.84
C GLY A 524 -7.50 -36.96 -4.59
N PRO A 525 -6.19 -37.17 -4.84
CA PRO A 525 -5.16 -36.17 -4.58
C PRO A 525 -5.23 -35.00 -5.58
N GLU A 526 -5.03 -33.78 -5.08
CA GLU A 526 -5.03 -32.55 -5.87
C GLU A 526 -3.71 -32.43 -6.65
N VAL A 527 -3.75 -32.05 -7.93
CA VAL A 527 -2.54 -31.84 -8.73
C VAL A 527 -2.37 -30.34 -9.02
N ARG A 528 -1.28 -29.75 -8.52
CA ARG A 528 -0.90 -28.35 -8.80
C ARG A 528 0.21 -28.31 -9.85
N LEU A 529 0.11 -27.41 -10.82
CA LEU A 529 1.14 -27.16 -11.83
C LEU A 529 1.87 -25.84 -11.54
N ASP A 530 3.19 -25.90 -11.39
CA ASP A 530 4.07 -24.74 -11.31
C ASP A 530 4.90 -24.67 -12.61
N CYS A 531 4.89 -23.53 -13.31
CA CYS A 531 5.72 -23.28 -14.49
C CYS A 531 6.79 -22.23 -14.18
N ILE A 532 7.99 -22.35 -14.73
CA ILE A 532 9.07 -21.40 -14.51
C ILE A 532 9.74 -21.16 -15.86
N THR A 533 9.85 -19.90 -16.29
CA THR A 533 10.47 -19.57 -17.58
C THR A 533 11.48 -18.43 -17.46
N TYR A 534 12.46 -18.41 -18.38
CA TYR A 534 13.53 -17.42 -18.41
C TYR A 534 13.99 -17.21 -19.85
N LYS A 535 14.25 -15.94 -20.21
CA LYS A 535 14.78 -15.56 -21.53
C LYS A 535 16.31 -15.67 -21.54
N LYS A 536 16.88 -16.27 -22.58
CA LYS A 536 18.31 -16.61 -22.66
C LYS A 536 19.23 -15.41 -22.81
N ASP A 537 18.76 -14.39 -23.54
CA ASP A 537 19.53 -13.19 -23.84
C ASP A 537 19.32 -12.06 -22.82
N ASP A 538 18.39 -12.25 -21.87
CA ASP A 538 18.16 -11.36 -20.74
C ASP A 538 18.22 -12.15 -19.42
N PRO A 539 19.42 -12.30 -18.84
CA PRO A 539 19.61 -13.10 -17.64
C PRO A 539 19.06 -12.46 -16.36
N TYR A 540 18.32 -11.33 -16.46
CA TYR A 540 17.76 -10.59 -15.33
C TYR A 540 16.23 -10.68 -15.20
N GLU A 541 15.54 -11.30 -16.17
CA GLU A 541 14.10 -11.58 -16.09
C GLU A 541 13.86 -13.08 -15.85
N MET A 542 13.94 -13.49 -14.58
CA MET A 542 13.41 -14.78 -14.16
C MET A 542 11.92 -14.59 -13.84
N GLU A 543 11.05 -15.02 -14.76
CA GLU A 543 9.61 -15.03 -14.51
C GLU A 543 9.20 -16.41 -13.96
N ILE A 544 8.91 -16.45 -12.66
CA ILE A 544 8.33 -17.64 -12.06
C ILE A 544 6.81 -17.55 -12.26
N MET A 545 6.27 -18.51 -13.02
CA MET A 545 4.89 -18.49 -13.50
C MET A 545 4.06 -19.56 -12.80
N GLN A 546 3.39 -19.22 -11.70
CA GLN A 546 2.44 -20.14 -11.09
C GLN A 546 1.09 -20.06 -11.80
N ALA A 547 0.66 -21.15 -12.46
CA ALA A 547 -0.66 -21.26 -13.04
C ALA A 547 -1.60 -21.97 -12.05
N GLU A 548 -2.46 -21.21 -11.36
CA GLU A 548 -3.60 -21.79 -10.67
C GLU A 548 -4.80 -21.85 -11.62
N LEU A 549 -5.20 -23.07 -11.98
CA LEU A 549 -6.36 -23.29 -12.83
C LEU A 549 -7.60 -23.42 -11.93
N ALA A 550 -8.32 -22.33 -11.76
CA ALA A 550 -9.56 -22.32 -11.00
C ALA A 550 -10.65 -23.11 -11.76
N GLY A 551 -11.10 -24.22 -11.18
CA GLY A 551 -12.19 -25.04 -11.73
C GLY A 551 -13.51 -24.28 -11.78
N GLY A 552 -13.95 -23.88 -12.97
CA GLY A 552 -15.35 -23.58 -13.24
C GLY A 552 -16.15 -24.88 -13.26
N GLY A 553 -17.00 -25.10 -12.25
CA GLY A 553 -17.69 -26.38 -12.06
C GLY A 553 -18.49 -26.89 -13.27
N TYR A 554 -18.50 -28.21 -13.47
CA TYR A 554 -19.31 -28.90 -14.49
C TYR A 554 -19.96 -30.20 -13.97
N ARG A 555 -20.86 -30.78 -14.77
CA ARG A 555 -21.86 -31.81 -14.38
C ARG A 555 -21.38 -33.24 -14.62
N GLU A 556 -21.76 -34.10 -13.68
CA GLU A 556 -21.64 -35.57 -13.63
C GLU A 556 -22.02 -36.27 -14.96
N GLY A 557 -21.05 -36.93 -15.62
CA GLY A 557 -21.35 -37.86 -16.72
C GLY A 557 -20.25 -38.17 -17.75
N ASP A 558 -19.22 -37.32 -17.92
CA ASP A 558 -18.31 -37.42 -19.07
C ASP A 558 -16.82 -37.61 -18.67
N LEU A 559 -16.51 -38.58 -17.80
CA LEU A 559 -15.11 -38.89 -17.44
C LEU A 559 -14.51 -39.96 -18.38
N PRO A 560 -13.37 -39.71 -19.04
CA PRO A 560 -12.55 -40.76 -19.67
C PRO A 560 -11.76 -41.59 -18.63
N ASP A 561 -11.26 -42.76 -19.06
CA ASP A 561 -10.33 -43.59 -18.26
C ASP A 561 -8.95 -42.89 -18.11
N PRO A 562 -8.22 -43.05 -16.98
CA PRO A 562 -6.95 -42.38 -16.72
C PRO A 562 -5.87 -42.73 -17.77
N ILE A 563 -5.14 -41.71 -18.22
CA ILE A 563 -4.13 -41.84 -19.29
C ILE A 563 -2.75 -42.19 -18.72
N THR A 564 -2.08 -43.07 -19.46
CA THR A 564 -0.69 -43.52 -19.28
C THR A 564 0.25 -42.57 -20.04
N ILE A 565 1.38 -42.20 -19.45
CA ILE A 565 2.33 -41.28 -20.08
C ILE A 565 3.35 -42.06 -20.93
N GLU A 566 3.34 -41.88 -22.25
CA GLU A 566 4.35 -42.42 -23.17
C GLU A 566 5.22 -41.31 -23.81
N ASP A 567 6.49 -41.64 -24.06
CA ASP A 567 7.51 -40.94 -24.86
C ASP A 567 8.14 -39.61 -24.38
N ALA A 568 7.93 -39.18 -23.13
CA ALA A 568 8.75 -38.12 -22.51
C ALA A 568 9.53 -38.62 -21.29
N SER A 569 10.74 -38.09 -21.08
CA SER A 569 11.61 -38.44 -19.94
C SER A 569 11.30 -37.50 -18.77
N TYR A 570 10.62 -38.02 -17.75
CA TYR A 570 10.28 -37.25 -16.54
C TYR A 570 11.29 -37.51 -15.42
N TYR A 571 11.48 -36.50 -14.58
CA TYR A 571 12.31 -36.60 -13.39
C TYR A 571 11.43 -36.44 -12.15
N ILE A 572 11.58 -37.38 -11.19
CA ILE A 572 11.07 -37.24 -9.83
C ILE A 572 12.17 -36.53 -9.04
N SER A 573 11.88 -35.37 -8.45
CA SER A 573 12.93 -34.62 -7.75
C SER A 573 13.33 -35.34 -6.46
N GLU A 574 14.64 -35.52 -6.24
CA GLU A 574 15.12 -36.05 -4.96
C GLU A 574 14.78 -35.06 -3.84
N GLY A 575 13.95 -35.48 -2.88
CA GLY A 575 13.56 -34.69 -1.70
C GLY A 575 12.07 -34.43 -1.55
N ASN A 576 11.25 -34.65 -2.59
CA ASN A 576 9.78 -34.57 -2.52
C ASN A 576 9.17 -35.73 -3.33
N GLU A 577 8.70 -36.76 -2.63
CA GLU A 577 8.20 -38.03 -3.24
C GLU A 577 6.95 -37.84 -4.13
N ASN A 578 6.38 -36.63 -4.20
CA ASN A 578 5.12 -36.33 -4.88
C ASN A 578 5.22 -35.25 -5.98
N MET A 579 6.41 -35.01 -6.54
CA MET A 579 6.59 -34.00 -7.60
C MET A 579 7.19 -34.61 -8.87
N ILE A 580 6.51 -34.40 -10.00
CA ILE A 580 6.95 -34.82 -11.33
C ILE A 580 7.36 -33.55 -12.09
N SER A 581 8.52 -33.53 -12.71
CA SER A 581 9.00 -32.36 -13.45
C SER A 581 9.40 -32.70 -14.89
N SER A 582 9.20 -31.72 -15.78
CA SER A 582 9.67 -31.70 -17.17
C SER A 582 10.37 -30.38 -17.47
N PHE A 583 11.38 -30.41 -18.35
CA PHE A 583 12.24 -29.27 -18.65
C PHE A 583 12.41 -29.10 -20.16
N HIS A 584 12.33 -27.86 -20.63
CA HIS A 584 12.35 -27.50 -22.04
C HIS A 584 13.17 -26.23 -22.30
N GLU A 585 13.72 -26.14 -23.51
CA GLU A 585 14.62 -25.08 -23.93
C GLU A 585 14.49 -24.86 -25.44
N ASN A 586 14.23 -23.62 -25.88
CA ASN A 586 14.30 -23.20 -27.29
C ASN A 586 15.38 -22.12 -27.46
N ASP A 587 15.55 -21.53 -28.64
CA ASP A 587 16.65 -20.59 -28.91
C ASP A 587 16.59 -19.30 -28.06
N GLU A 588 15.42 -18.93 -27.53
CA GLU A 588 15.21 -17.68 -26.78
C GLU A 588 14.83 -17.89 -25.31
N TYR A 589 14.32 -19.07 -24.94
CA TYR A 589 13.72 -19.32 -23.62
C TYR A 589 14.07 -20.70 -23.05
N PHE A 590 13.92 -20.80 -21.73
CA PHE A 590 13.82 -22.04 -20.99
C PHE A 590 12.45 -22.14 -20.30
N LEU A 591 11.94 -23.35 -20.11
CA LEU A 591 10.67 -23.62 -19.45
C LEU A 591 10.79 -24.88 -18.58
N TRP A 592 10.60 -24.75 -17.27
CA TRP A 592 10.48 -25.85 -16.33
C TRP A 592 9.02 -25.95 -15.87
N ILE A 593 8.41 -27.12 -16.07
CA ILE A 593 7.07 -27.43 -15.59
C ILE A 593 7.20 -28.47 -14.47
N SER A 594 6.60 -28.21 -13.32
CA SER A 594 6.49 -29.18 -12.23
C SER A 594 5.04 -29.41 -11.84
N ALA A 595 4.65 -30.67 -11.75
CA ALA A 595 3.37 -31.12 -11.25
C ALA A 595 3.57 -31.66 -9.84
N ARG A 596 2.89 -31.07 -8.86
CA ARG A 596 2.87 -31.53 -7.48
C ARG A 596 1.57 -32.27 -7.22
N ILE A 597 1.68 -33.51 -6.78
CA ILE A 597 0.57 -34.30 -6.25
C ILE A 597 0.45 -33.96 -4.76
N ILE A 598 -0.60 -33.24 -4.40
CA ILE A 598 -0.92 -32.87 -3.02
C ILE A 598 -1.72 -34.03 -2.42
N ASP A 599 -1.06 -34.78 -1.55
CA ASP A 599 -1.69 -35.84 -0.77
C ASP A 599 -2.35 -35.19 0.47
N LEU A 600 -3.62 -34.81 0.36
CA LEU A 600 -4.42 -34.42 1.52
C LEU A 600 -4.76 -35.71 2.29
N PHE A 601 -3.93 -36.05 3.27
CA PHE A 601 -4.07 -37.28 4.05
C PHE A 601 -5.48 -37.47 4.61
N LYS A 602 -6.08 -38.60 4.25
CA LYS A 602 -7.20 -39.25 4.94
C LYS A 602 -6.84 -39.48 6.41
N MET A 603 -7.57 -38.88 7.35
CA MET A 603 -7.77 -39.47 8.67
C MET A 603 -9.19 -40.04 8.71
N GLU A 604 -9.30 -41.37 8.68
CA GLU A 604 -10.60 -42.06 8.78
C GLU A 604 -11.16 -42.08 10.22
N GLU A 605 -10.43 -41.56 11.23
CA GLU A 605 -10.93 -41.32 12.60
C GLU A 605 -10.29 -40.07 13.21
N GLU A 606 -11.06 -39.33 14.03
CA GLU A 606 -10.59 -38.17 14.80
C GLU A 606 -9.34 -38.53 15.64
N PRO A 607 -8.24 -37.77 15.55
CA PRO A 607 -7.02 -38.08 16.27
C PRO A 607 -7.23 -37.88 17.77
N THR A 608 -6.90 -38.89 18.58
CA THR A 608 -6.90 -38.74 20.03
C THR A 608 -5.75 -37.82 20.49
N HIS A 609 -5.98 -37.06 21.57
CA HIS A 609 -5.00 -36.15 22.18
C HIS A 609 -3.61 -36.79 22.36
N GLU A 610 -3.55 -38.05 22.81
CA GLU A 610 -2.29 -38.78 23.01
C GLU A 610 -1.50 -39.02 21.71
N LYS A 611 -2.17 -39.24 20.57
CA LYS A 611 -1.50 -39.49 19.27
C LYS A 611 -0.97 -38.21 18.61
N VAL A 612 -1.61 -37.08 18.88
CA VAL A 612 -1.11 -35.76 18.46
C VAL A 612 0.11 -35.40 19.29
N VAL A 613 0.04 -35.58 20.61
CA VAL A 613 1.16 -35.27 21.52
C VAL A 613 2.39 -36.15 21.24
N GLU A 614 2.22 -37.46 21.03
CA GLU A 614 3.33 -38.38 20.75
C GLU A 614 4.08 -38.04 19.43
N ARG A 615 3.39 -37.46 18.44
CA ARG A 615 3.98 -37.15 17.13
C ARG A 615 4.69 -35.79 17.05
N TYR A 616 4.30 -34.84 17.89
CA TYR A 616 4.88 -33.49 17.91
C TYR A 616 5.92 -33.28 19.03
N GLN A 617 6.00 -34.21 20.01
CA GLN A 617 6.99 -34.17 21.09
C GLN A 617 8.46 -34.20 20.64
N GLU A 618 8.77 -34.65 19.42
CA GLU A 618 10.16 -34.67 18.92
C GLU A 618 10.60 -33.35 18.27
N ARG A 619 9.69 -32.40 18.01
CA ARG A 619 9.99 -31.22 17.17
C ARG A 619 9.55 -29.86 17.72
N LEU A 620 8.83 -29.82 18.84
CA LEU A 620 8.40 -28.57 19.47
C LEU A 620 8.54 -28.66 21.00
N PRO A 621 8.85 -27.56 21.72
CA PRO A 621 8.88 -27.55 23.17
C PRO A 621 7.51 -27.94 23.77
N VAL A 622 7.51 -28.79 24.79
CA VAL A 622 6.30 -29.34 25.44
C VAL A 622 5.31 -28.24 25.86
N ASP A 623 5.84 -27.11 26.35
CA ASP A 623 5.06 -25.97 26.82
C ASP A 623 4.24 -25.28 25.70
N TYR A 624 4.74 -25.34 24.45
CA TYR A 624 4.08 -24.80 23.27
C TYR A 624 2.89 -25.68 22.84
N ILE A 625 3.03 -27.00 23.01
CA ILE A 625 2.00 -27.98 22.67
C ILE A 625 0.84 -27.92 23.67
N GLU A 626 1.13 -27.75 24.96
CA GLU A 626 0.09 -27.60 25.99
C GLU A 626 -0.72 -26.31 25.81
N GLY A 627 -0.06 -25.18 25.48
CA GLY A 627 -0.72 -23.90 25.25
C GLY A 627 -1.65 -23.88 24.03
N VAL A 628 -1.23 -24.48 22.92
CA VAL A 628 -2.07 -24.61 21.69
C VAL A 628 -3.26 -25.54 21.93
N THR A 629 -3.07 -26.59 22.73
CA THR A 629 -4.15 -27.54 23.05
C THR A 629 -5.19 -26.94 24.00
N GLU A 630 -4.79 -26.12 24.98
CA GLU A 630 -5.75 -25.37 25.81
C GLU A 630 -6.56 -24.34 25.01
N LEU A 631 -5.96 -23.72 23.99
CA LEU A 631 -6.62 -22.76 23.10
C LEU A 631 -7.67 -23.42 22.20
N LEU A 632 -7.34 -24.58 21.64
CA LEU A 632 -8.25 -25.35 20.78
C LEU A 632 -9.43 -25.97 21.54
N LEU A 633 -9.26 -26.30 22.82
CA LEU A 633 -10.31 -26.90 23.65
C LEU A 633 -11.25 -25.87 24.33
N ARG A 634 -11.00 -24.56 24.19
CA ARG A 634 -11.85 -23.50 24.78
C ARG A 634 -12.85 -22.88 23.80
N HIS A 635 -12.79 -23.22 22.52
CA HIS A 635 -13.77 -22.77 21.53
C HIS A 635 -14.69 -23.92 21.09
N GLU A 636 -15.57 -24.33 22.00
CA GLU A 636 -16.88 -24.87 21.62
C GLU A 636 -17.91 -23.72 21.71
N ASP A 637 -17.86 -22.82 20.72
CA ASP A 637 -18.97 -22.04 20.15
C ASP A 637 -18.46 -21.15 19.00
#